data_AF-A0A6V7WSG1-F1
#
_entry.id   AF-A0A6V7WSG1-F1
#
_cell.length_a   1.000
_cell.length_b   1.000
_cell.length_c   1.000
_cell.angle_alpha   90.00
_cell.angle_beta   90.00
_cell.angle_gamma   90.00
#
_symmetry.space_group_name_H-M   'P 1'
#
loop_
_entity.id
_entity.type
_entity.pdbx_description
1 polymer ?
#
loop_
_entity_poly.entity_id
_entity_poly.type
_entity_poly.pdbx_seq_one_letter_code
_entity_poly.pdbx_strand_id
1 'polypeptide(L)'
;MNCEDIYFRNYFLNNPLSEDERQFPIAYAKVVYKDYRFLEAELATNYHPQNWYCFAVDSKADDSHGMGKAHLSCFKELIKKERKWEYLVTLQNHDIQIKTNEEMVQIFKWLDGACDAGYDFQSEAKRDRLDGLNKNFNWTFESLKIFKDASLNKRFNEKGLPLKLSLASGNIQASLARPFVEFVVNKLDLTKMLEQLDNLSQKLFFNRKKKLNLREYAGDEFFLQTLLASDDLKAPNAFTHKCIDKKINVPYVNR
;
A
#
# COMPACT_ATOMS: atom_id res chain seq x y z
N MET A 1 -17.24 1.23 27.23
CA MET A 1 -16.39 2.28 26.65
C MET A 1 -17.26 3.06 25.69
N ASN A 2 -17.67 4.26 26.09
CA ASN A 2 -18.45 5.16 25.24
C ASN A 2 -17.49 6.18 24.57
N CYS A 3 -18.01 7.00 23.65
CA CYS A 3 -17.17 8.01 22.97
C CYS A 3 -16.65 9.08 23.94
N GLU A 4 -17.48 9.52 24.90
CA GLU A 4 -17.11 10.53 25.89
C GLU A 4 -15.89 10.10 26.72
N ASP A 5 -15.83 8.83 27.12
CA ASP A 5 -14.69 8.25 27.84
C ASP A 5 -13.40 8.34 27.01
N ILE A 6 -13.48 8.10 25.70
CA ILE A 6 -12.31 8.14 24.78
C ILE A 6 -11.85 9.59 24.59
N TYR A 7 -12.79 10.50 24.37
CA TYR A 7 -12.54 11.94 24.25
C TYR A 7 -12.03 12.57 25.55
N PHE A 8 -12.42 12.05 26.72
CA PHE A 8 -11.95 12.59 27.99
C PHE A 8 -10.53 12.11 28.33
N ARG A 9 -10.15 10.90 27.89
CA ARG A 9 -8.81 10.34 28.12
C ARG A 9 -7.73 10.93 27.24
N ASN A 10 -8.09 11.51 26.10
CA ASN A 10 -7.13 12.02 25.12
C ASN A 10 -7.55 13.39 24.61
N TYR A 11 -6.58 14.18 24.15
CA TYR A 11 -6.89 15.46 23.52
C TYR A 11 -7.07 15.28 22.01
N PHE A 12 -8.30 15.47 21.53
CA PHE A 12 -8.63 15.47 20.10
C PHE A 12 -8.88 16.90 19.61
N LEU A 13 -8.29 17.26 18.47
CA LEU A 13 -8.52 18.54 17.83
C LEU A 13 -9.94 18.61 17.24
N ASN A 14 -10.67 19.67 17.57
CA ASN A 14 -12.04 19.88 17.07
C ASN A 14 -12.08 20.74 15.80
N ASN A 15 -11.01 21.47 15.47
CA ASN A 15 -10.91 22.30 14.28
C ASN A 15 -9.55 22.12 13.60
N PRO A 16 -9.46 22.28 12.26
CA PRO A 16 -8.16 22.38 11.58
C PRO A 16 -7.33 23.52 12.16
N LEU A 17 -6.01 23.35 12.25
CA LEU A 17 -5.11 24.36 12.84
C LEU A 17 -4.74 25.48 11.85
N SER A 18 -4.82 25.20 10.55
CA SER A 18 -4.60 26.17 9.48
C SER A 18 -5.57 25.99 8.31
N GLU A 19 -5.68 27.01 7.46
CA GLU A 19 -6.48 26.93 6.23
C GLU A 19 -5.83 25.99 5.21
N ASP A 20 -4.50 25.93 5.17
CA ASP A 20 -3.74 25.01 4.34
C ASP A 20 -4.08 23.55 4.65
N GLU A 21 -4.13 23.20 5.92
CA GLU A 21 -4.53 21.86 6.36
C GLU A 21 -6.01 21.58 6.08
N ARG A 22 -6.89 22.59 6.22
CA ARG A 22 -8.33 22.45 5.93
C ARG A 22 -8.58 22.13 4.45
N GLN A 23 -7.83 22.77 3.56
CA GLN A 23 -7.97 22.63 2.11
C GLN A 23 -7.24 21.42 1.54
N PHE A 24 -6.40 20.75 2.33
CA PHE A 24 -5.64 19.57 1.92
C PHE A 24 -5.90 18.37 2.84
N PRO A 25 -7.10 17.77 2.82
CA PRO A 25 -7.37 16.61 3.65
C PRO A 25 -6.53 15.39 3.24
N ILE A 26 -6.05 14.65 4.24
CA ILE A 26 -5.29 13.42 4.08
C ILE A 26 -6.15 12.24 4.55
N ALA A 27 -6.06 11.12 3.84
CA ALA A 27 -6.66 9.87 4.25
C ALA A 27 -5.60 8.92 4.83
N TYR A 28 -5.97 8.13 5.82
CA TYR A 28 -5.14 7.12 6.45
C TYR A 28 -5.85 5.76 6.40
N ALA A 29 -5.17 4.75 5.86
CA ALA A 29 -5.63 3.36 5.87
C ALA A 29 -4.69 2.53 6.75
N LYS A 30 -5.14 2.24 7.98
CA LYS A 30 -4.38 1.51 8.97
C LYS A 30 -4.93 0.10 9.15
N VAL A 31 -4.07 -0.91 9.00
CA VAL A 31 -4.43 -2.30 9.31
C VAL A 31 -4.00 -2.62 10.73
N VAL A 32 -4.95 -3.05 11.56
CA VAL A 32 -4.76 -3.25 13.02
C VAL A 32 -5.27 -4.60 13.49
N TYR A 33 -4.66 -5.12 14.55
CA TYR A 33 -5.00 -6.43 15.10
C TYR A 33 -4.86 -6.53 16.62
N LYS A 34 -4.11 -5.63 17.28
CA LYS A 34 -3.90 -5.66 18.73
C LYS A 34 -3.53 -4.30 19.33
N ASP A 35 -3.29 -4.28 20.64
CA ASP A 35 -2.76 -3.14 21.38
C ASP A 35 -3.65 -1.88 21.29
N TYR A 36 -4.95 -2.04 21.58
CA TYR A 36 -5.94 -0.96 21.51
C TYR A 36 -5.49 0.35 22.19
N ARG A 37 -4.85 0.28 23.36
CA ARG A 37 -4.39 1.49 24.07
C ARG A 37 -3.31 2.26 23.31
N PHE A 38 -2.43 1.54 22.61
CA PHE A 38 -1.43 2.16 21.74
C PHE A 38 -2.12 2.83 20.55
N LEU A 39 -3.07 2.14 19.91
CA LEU A 39 -3.82 2.68 18.77
C LEU A 39 -4.66 3.91 19.15
N GLU A 40 -5.31 3.90 20.32
CA GLU A 40 -6.06 5.05 20.84
C GLU A 40 -5.15 6.27 21.03
N ALA A 41 -3.99 6.07 21.67
CA ALA A 41 -3.02 7.14 21.90
C ALA A 41 -2.42 7.67 20.59
N GLU A 42 -2.05 6.78 19.66
CA GLU A 42 -1.50 7.17 18.36
C GLU A 42 -2.52 7.97 17.54
N LEU A 43 -3.78 7.51 17.48
CA LEU A 43 -4.83 8.24 16.79
C LEU A 43 -5.00 9.63 17.40
N ALA A 44 -5.06 9.75 18.73
CA ALA A 44 -5.18 11.04 19.39
C ALA A 44 -4.05 12.01 19.05
N THR A 45 -2.81 11.52 18.94
CA THR A 45 -1.66 12.36 18.58
C THR A 45 -1.67 12.84 17.12
N ASN A 46 -2.32 12.11 16.22
CA ASN A 46 -2.31 12.36 14.77
C ASN A 46 -3.68 12.77 14.21
N TYR A 47 -4.68 12.95 15.07
CA TYR A 47 -6.03 13.25 14.67
C TYR A 47 -6.19 14.72 14.26
N HIS A 48 -6.67 14.93 13.04
CA HIS A 48 -7.11 16.22 12.53
C HIS A 48 -8.50 16.06 11.93
N PRO A 49 -9.46 16.95 12.27
CA PRO A 49 -10.89 16.73 12.01
C PRO A 49 -11.27 16.75 10.52
N GLN A 50 -10.45 17.34 9.66
CA GLN A 50 -10.66 17.33 8.21
C GLN A 50 -10.16 16.06 7.53
N ASN A 51 -9.26 15.31 8.17
CA ASN A 51 -8.67 14.09 7.62
C ASN A 51 -9.62 12.89 7.73
N TRP A 52 -9.32 11.83 6.98
CA TRP A 52 -10.11 10.61 6.96
C TRP A 52 -9.31 9.43 7.51
N TYR A 53 -9.90 8.66 8.41
CA TYR A 53 -9.23 7.54 9.06
C TYR A 53 -10.03 6.26 8.84
N CYS A 54 -9.39 5.24 8.27
CA CYS A 54 -9.94 3.90 8.14
C CYS A 54 -9.05 2.91 8.88
N PHE A 55 -9.67 2.17 9.80
CA PHE A 55 -9.04 1.09 10.53
C PHE A 55 -9.63 -0.24 10.06
N ALA A 56 -8.84 -1.03 9.33
CA ALA A 56 -9.20 -2.39 9.00
C ALA A 56 -8.74 -3.31 10.14
N VAL A 57 -9.69 -3.84 10.89
CA VAL A 57 -9.42 -4.77 11.99
C VAL A 57 -9.36 -6.18 11.44
N ASP A 58 -8.17 -6.79 11.45
CA ASP A 58 -7.98 -8.15 10.97
C ASP A 58 -7.14 -8.94 11.97
N SER A 59 -7.78 -9.86 12.70
CA SER A 59 -7.10 -10.69 13.70
C SER A 59 -6.05 -11.64 13.10
N LYS A 60 -5.99 -11.77 11.76
CA LYS A 60 -5.01 -12.57 11.03
C LYS A 60 -3.92 -11.73 10.37
N ALA A 61 -3.94 -10.41 10.56
CA ALA A 61 -2.92 -9.51 10.02
C ALA A 61 -1.55 -9.66 10.69
N ASP A 62 -1.44 -10.38 11.81
CA ASP A 62 -0.16 -10.69 12.45
C ASP A 62 0.75 -11.57 11.57
N ASP A 63 0.17 -12.41 10.72
CA ASP A 63 0.88 -13.33 9.84
C ASP A 63 1.17 -12.75 8.43
N SER A 64 1.04 -11.43 8.23
CA SER A 64 1.17 -10.75 6.91
C SER A 64 0.23 -11.31 5.83
N HIS A 65 -0.73 -12.14 6.20
CA HIS A 65 -1.74 -12.74 5.33
C HIS A 65 -2.96 -11.84 5.30
N GLY A 66 -3.47 -11.52 4.11
CA GLY A 66 -4.68 -10.69 3.98
C GLY A 66 -4.47 -9.19 4.19
N MET A 67 -3.26 -8.73 4.54
CA MET A 67 -2.91 -7.30 4.65
C MET A 67 -3.34 -6.49 3.42
N GLY A 68 -3.04 -6.98 2.21
CA GLY A 68 -3.46 -6.31 0.97
C GLY A 68 -4.99 -6.23 0.81
N LYS A 69 -5.73 -7.26 1.27
CA LYS A 69 -7.20 -7.25 1.27
C LYS A 69 -7.75 -6.25 2.30
N ALA A 70 -7.11 -6.16 3.46
CA ALA A 70 -7.45 -5.20 4.51
C ALA A 70 -7.21 -3.75 4.07
N HIS A 71 -6.08 -3.44 3.41
CA HIS A 71 -5.89 -2.11 2.79
C HIS A 71 -6.93 -1.84 1.71
N LEU A 72 -7.23 -2.80 0.84
CA LEU A 72 -8.23 -2.62 -0.21
C LEU A 72 -9.65 -2.37 0.32
N SER A 73 -10.03 -2.95 1.46
CA SER A 73 -11.33 -2.64 2.07
C SER A 73 -11.38 -1.19 2.51
N CYS A 74 -10.30 -0.67 3.12
CA CYS A 74 -10.19 0.75 3.43
C CYS A 74 -10.18 1.63 2.19
N PHE A 75 -9.49 1.24 1.11
CA PHE A 75 -9.43 2.03 -0.12
C PHE A 75 -10.84 2.19 -0.71
N LYS A 76 -11.63 1.11 -0.75
CA LYS A 76 -13.02 1.12 -1.22
C LYS A 76 -13.91 2.07 -0.41
N GLU A 77 -13.72 2.10 0.90
CA GLU A 77 -14.44 3.01 1.78
C GLU A 77 -14.00 4.47 1.58
N LEU A 78 -12.70 4.71 1.44
CA LEU A 78 -12.13 6.04 1.36
C LEU A 78 -12.37 6.73 0.01
N ILE A 79 -12.54 6.00 -1.10
CA ILE A 79 -12.82 6.61 -2.42
C ILE A 79 -14.28 7.06 -2.61
N LYS A 80 -15.17 6.84 -1.63
CA LYS A 80 -16.57 7.26 -1.74
C LYS A 80 -16.69 8.78 -1.95
N LYS A 81 -17.67 9.21 -2.74
CA LYS A 81 -17.78 10.59 -3.26
C LYS A 81 -17.86 11.65 -2.15
N GLU A 82 -18.44 11.30 -1.01
CA GLU A 82 -18.57 12.18 0.15
C GLU A 82 -17.24 12.47 0.86
N ARG A 83 -16.20 11.65 0.62
CA ARG A 83 -14.89 11.79 1.25
C ARG A 83 -13.94 12.52 0.30
N LYS A 84 -13.57 13.75 0.65
CA LYS A 84 -12.61 14.58 -0.10
C LYS A 84 -11.25 14.56 0.59
N TRP A 85 -10.22 14.21 -0.15
CA TRP A 85 -8.83 14.07 0.28
C TRP A 85 -7.92 13.98 -0.94
N GLU A 86 -6.65 14.32 -0.75
CA GLU A 86 -5.65 14.42 -1.82
C GLU A 86 -4.71 13.20 -1.85
N TYR A 87 -4.23 12.79 -0.67
CA TYR A 87 -3.34 11.66 -0.49
C TYR A 87 -3.86 10.65 0.52
N LEU A 88 -3.52 9.38 0.30
CA LEU A 88 -3.79 8.25 1.17
C LEU A 88 -2.49 7.66 1.69
N VAL A 89 -2.32 7.60 3.01
CA VAL A 89 -1.17 6.97 3.67
C VAL A 89 -1.55 5.59 4.18
N THR A 90 -0.75 4.58 3.85
CA THR A 90 -0.92 3.22 4.38
C THR A 90 -0.08 3.00 5.62
N LEU A 91 -0.70 2.45 6.67
CA LEU A 91 -0.06 2.20 7.97
C LEU A 91 -0.39 0.78 8.47
N GLN A 92 0.47 0.27 9.35
CA GLN A 92 0.31 -0.99 10.09
C GLN A 92 0.12 -0.74 11.59
N ASN A 93 -0.22 -1.78 12.34
CA ASN A 93 -0.61 -1.71 13.76
C ASN A 93 0.31 -0.84 14.64
N HIS A 94 1.62 -0.92 14.46
CA HIS A 94 2.61 -0.24 15.30
C HIS A 94 3.29 0.96 14.63
N ASP A 95 2.83 1.36 13.45
CA ASP A 95 3.38 2.54 12.80
C ASP A 95 2.97 3.82 13.55
N ILE A 96 3.94 4.73 13.67
CA ILE A 96 3.79 6.05 14.31
C ILE A 96 4.24 7.11 13.32
N GLN A 97 3.41 8.15 13.17
CA GLN A 97 3.72 9.31 12.36
C GLN A 97 4.66 10.24 13.16
N ILE A 98 5.78 10.61 12.53
CA ILE A 98 6.83 11.46 13.12
C ILE A 98 6.88 12.86 12.51
N LYS A 99 5.79 13.27 11.87
CA LYS A 99 5.59 14.57 11.24
C LYS A 99 4.23 15.08 11.65
N THR A 100 4.14 16.38 11.89
CA THR A 100 2.88 17.07 12.10
C THR A 100 2.03 17.02 10.84
N ASN A 101 0.72 17.25 10.98
CA ASN A 101 -0.17 17.27 9.82
C ASN A 101 0.19 18.39 8.83
N GLU A 102 0.63 19.55 9.32
CA GLU A 102 1.12 20.64 8.47
C GLU A 102 2.37 20.24 7.66
N GLU A 103 3.34 19.58 8.28
CA GLU A 103 4.51 19.05 7.56
C GLU A 103 4.11 18.00 6.51
N MET A 104 3.16 17.12 6.83
CA MET A 104 2.64 16.13 5.87
C MET A 104 1.97 16.81 4.67
N VAL A 105 1.14 17.82 4.91
CA VAL A 105 0.52 18.63 3.85
C VAL A 105 1.60 19.28 2.98
N GLN A 106 2.63 19.86 3.58
CA GLN A 106 3.73 20.49 2.85
C GLN A 106 4.51 19.48 1.98
N ILE A 107 4.81 18.30 2.53
CA ILE A 107 5.46 17.21 1.80
C ILE A 107 4.62 16.80 0.59
N PHE A 108 3.32 16.59 0.75
CA PHE A 108 2.44 16.17 -0.34
C PHE A 108 2.21 17.23 -1.39
N LYS A 109 2.20 18.52 -0.99
CA LYS A 109 2.27 19.63 -1.95
C LYS A 109 3.56 19.59 -2.79
N TRP A 110 4.70 19.21 -2.21
CA TRP A 110 5.95 19.04 -2.96
C TRP A 110 5.99 17.79 -3.84
N LEU A 111 5.29 16.71 -3.45
CA LEU A 111 5.16 15.53 -4.29
C LEU A 111 4.29 15.79 -5.53
N ASP A 112 3.41 16.80 -5.49
CA ASP A 112 2.60 17.28 -6.61
C ASP A 112 1.90 16.15 -7.38
N GLY A 113 1.22 15.30 -6.63
CA GLY A 113 0.50 14.14 -7.16
C GLY A 113 1.37 12.90 -7.36
N ALA A 114 2.69 12.93 -7.25
CA ALA A 114 3.50 11.70 -7.30
C ALA A 114 3.18 10.77 -6.11
N CYS A 115 2.98 9.47 -6.38
CA CYS A 115 2.95 8.47 -5.32
C CYS A 115 4.36 8.22 -4.78
N ASP A 116 4.48 7.98 -3.47
CA ASP A 116 5.73 7.66 -2.79
C ASP A 116 5.67 6.26 -2.16
N ALA A 117 6.69 5.46 -2.39
CA ALA A 117 6.83 4.12 -1.83
C ALA A 117 8.31 3.71 -1.76
N GLY A 118 8.68 3.00 -0.70
CA GLY A 118 10.01 2.41 -0.58
C GLY A 118 10.15 1.16 -1.45
N TYR A 119 11.28 1.05 -2.15
CA TYR A 119 11.64 -0.13 -2.94
C TYR A 119 12.92 -0.77 -2.39
N ASP A 120 12.93 -2.10 -2.30
CA ASP A 120 14.10 -2.89 -1.91
C ASP A 120 14.39 -3.95 -2.95
N PHE A 121 15.46 -3.73 -3.70
CA PHE A 121 16.04 -4.65 -4.68
C PHE A 121 17.48 -5.05 -4.31
N GLN A 122 17.96 -4.65 -3.13
CA GLN A 122 19.32 -4.96 -2.66
C GLN A 122 19.33 -6.23 -1.80
N SER A 123 18.28 -6.43 -1.00
CA SER A 123 18.13 -7.62 -0.16
C SER A 123 18.13 -8.91 -0.98
N GLU A 124 19.10 -9.78 -0.71
CA GLU A 124 19.16 -11.10 -1.34
C GLU A 124 17.90 -11.92 -1.05
N ALA A 125 17.38 -11.87 0.18
CA ALA A 125 16.16 -12.57 0.56
C ALA A 125 14.94 -12.11 -0.24
N LYS A 126 14.78 -10.80 -0.47
CA LYS A 126 13.66 -10.27 -1.28
C LYS A 126 13.81 -10.62 -2.76
N ARG A 127 15.02 -10.61 -3.31
CA ARG A 127 15.29 -11.07 -4.69
C ARG A 127 14.95 -12.55 -4.89
N ASP A 128 15.39 -13.37 -3.96
CA ASP A 128 15.12 -14.80 -3.92
C ASP A 128 13.60 -15.10 -3.84
N ARG A 129 12.86 -14.32 -3.04
CA ARG A 129 11.38 -14.37 -2.99
C ARG A 129 10.74 -13.96 -4.32
N LEU A 130 11.21 -12.88 -4.93
CA LEU A 130 10.73 -12.38 -6.23
C LEU A 130 10.94 -13.41 -7.35
N ASP A 131 12.10 -14.08 -7.36
CA ASP A 131 12.39 -15.20 -8.27
C ASP A 131 11.42 -16.37 -8.04
N GLY A 132 11.12 -16.68 -6.76
CA GLY A 132 10.13 -17.66 -6.38
C GLY A 132 8.73 -17.34 -6.93
N LEU A 133 8.28 -16.08 -6.80
CA LEU A 133 7.00 -15.61 -7.32
C LEU A 133 6.93 -15.74 -8.84
N ASN A 134 7.98 -15.32 -9.55
CA ASN A 134 8.04 -15.37 -11.01
C ASN A 134 8.11 -16.80 -11.57
N LYS A 135 8.71 -17.74 -10.85
CA LYS A 135 8.78 -19.16 -11.27
C LYS A 135 7.48 -19.91 -11.02
N ASN A 136 6.76 -19.60 -9.95
CA ASN A 136 5.59 -20.37 -9.52
C ASN A 136 4.26 -19.83 -10.06
N PHE A 137 4.20 -18.57 -10.48
CA PHE A 137 2.95 -17.92 -10.88
C PHE A 137 3.05 -17.18 -12.20
N ASN A 138 1.92 -17.11 -12.90
CA ASN A 138 1.78 -16.40 -14.15
C ASN A 138 1.18 -15.00 -13.89
N TRP A 139 2.01 -13.97 -14.07
CA TRP A 139 1.69 -12.56 -13.80
C TRP A 139 1.15 -11.80 -15.02
N THR A 140 0.83 -12.49 -16.12
CA THR A 140 0.20 -11.87 -17.30
C THR A 140 -1.18 -11.31 -16.97
N PHE A 141 -1.55 -10.22 -17.63
CA PHE A 141 -2.84 -9.57 -17.41
C PHE A 141 -4.01 -10.52 -17.68
N GLU A 142 -3.90 -11.39 -18.69
CA GLU A 142 -4.90 -12.41 -19.01
C GLU A 142 -5.05 -13.46 -17.90
N SER A 143 -3.93 -14.00 -17.41
CA SER A 143 -3.93 -14.99 -16.31
C SER A 143 -4.59 -14.41 -15.04
N LEU A 144 -4.18 -13.20 -14.68
CA LEU A 144 -4.64 -12.48 -13.50
C LEU A 144 -6.08 -11.94 -13.64
N LYS A 145 -6.57 -11.75 -14.88
CA LYS A 145 -7.77 -10.96 -15.15
C LYS A 145 -7.72 -9.60 -14.42
N ILE A 146 -6.55 -8.95 -14.47
CA ILE A 146 -6.19 -7.83 -13.59
C ILE A 146 -7.08 -6.60 -13.78
N PHE A 147 -7.64 -6.39 -14.97
CA PHE A 147 -8.61 -5.34 -15.26
C PHE A 147 -10.03 -5.87 -15.16
N LYS A 148 -10.93 -5.09 -14.55
CA LYS A 148 -12.37 -5.39 -14.53
C LYS A 148 -12.97 -5.40 -15.94
N ASP A 149 -12.47 -4.51 -16.80
CA ASP A 149 -12.76 -4.56 -18.22
C ASP A 149 -11.95 -5.70 -18.86
N ALA A 150 -12.64 -6.76 -19.26
CA ALA A 150 -12.03 -7.95 -19.83
C ALA A 150 -11.24 -7.68 -21.12
N SER A 151 -11.59 -6.64 -21.89
CA SER A 151 -10.90 -6.27 -23.13
C SER A 151 -9.46 -5.83 -22.89
N LEU A 152 -9.17 -5.26 -21.71
CA LEU A 152 -7.84 -4.77 -21.34
C LEU A 152 -6.88 -5.87 -20.87
N ASN A 153 -7.36 -7.10 -20.67
CA ASN A 153 -6.55 -8.21 -20.18
C ASN A 153 -5.77 -8.93 -21.29
N LYS A 154 -6.18 -8.80 -22.56
CA LYS A 154 -5.50 -9.40 -23.72
C LYS A 154 -4.71 -8.37 -24.50
N ARG A 155 -3.65 -7.85 -23.86
CA ARG A 155 -2.75 -6.86 -24.46
C ARG A 155 -1.35 -7.45 -24.62
N PHE A 156 -0.65 -7.00 -25.65
CA PHE A 156 0.69 -7.47 -26.01
C PHE A 156 1.63 -6.29 -26.16
N ASN A 157 2.91 -6.49 -25.89
CA ASN A 157 3.94 -5.51 -26.19
C ASN A 157 4.31 -5.52 -27.69
N GLU A 158 5.20 -4.63 -28.08
CA GLU A 158 5.70 -4.50 -29.46
C GLU A 158 6.33 -5.79 -30.02
N LYS A 159 6.77 -6.71 -29.14
CA LYS A 159 7.36 -8.00 -29.50
C LYS A 159 6.33 -9.13 -29.59
N GLY A 160 5.03 -8.82 -29.45
CA GLY A 160 3.96 -9.81 -29.46
C GLY A 160 3.87 -10.66 -28.19
N LEU A 161 4.54 -10.26 -27.10
CA LEU A 161 4.45 -10.97 -25.81
C LEU A 161 3.32 -10.40 -24.95
N PRO A 162 2.53 -11.25 -24.25
CA PRO A 162 1.48 -10.78 -23.36
C PRO A 162 2.02 -9.81 -22.29
N LEU A 163 1.31 -8.72 -22.06
CA LEU A 163 1.63 -7.79 -20.97
C LEU A 163 1.45 -8.48 -19.62
N LYS A 164 2.34 -8.16 -18.68
CA LYS A 164 2.38 -8.75 -17.34
C LYS A 164 2.74 -7.70 -16.29
N LEU A 165 2.41 -7.98 -15.04
CA LEU A 165 2.90 -7.17 -13.92
C LEU A 165 4.43 -7.32 -13.79
N SER A 166 5.10 -6.20 -13.54
CA SER A 166 6.51 -6.15 -13.21
C SER A 166 6.64 -6.13 -11.69
N LEU A 167 6.89 -7.31 -11.12
CA LEU A 167 6.95 -7.48 -9.66
C LEU A 167 8.04 -6.59 -9.06
N ALA A 168 7.70 -5.92 -7.98
CA ALA A 168 8.63 -5.11 -7.19
C ALA A 168 8.38 -5.36 -5.70
N SER A 169 9.47 -5.33 -4.92
CA SER A 169 9.43 -5.48 -3.46
C SER A 169 9.79 -4.18 -2.76
N GLY A 170 9.31 -4.01 -1.54
CA GLY A 170 9.58 -2.83 -0.74
C GLY A 170 8.98 -2.93 0.67
N ASN A 171 8.49 -1.81 1.18
CA ASN A 171 7.83 -1.72 2.49
C ASN A 171 6.33 -1.48 2.29
N ILE A 172 5.51 -1.79 3.28
CA ILE A 172 4.04 -1.70 3.14
C ILE A 172 3.55 -0.24 3.17
N GLN A 173 4.34 0.64 3.80
CA GLN A 173 4.07 2.06 3.91
C GLN A 173 4.24 2.75 2.55
N ALA A 174 3.17 3.41 2.11
CA ALA A 174 3.10 4.18 0.88
C ALA A 174 2.20 5.41 1.07
N SER A 175 2.50 6.45 0.30
CA SER A 175 1.70 7.66 0.18
C SER A 175 1.17 7.72 -1.24
N LEU A 176 -0.13 7.53 -1.39
CA LEU A 176 -0.79 7.29 -2.66
C LEU A 176 -1.65 8.49 -3.03
N ALA A 177 -1.41 9.07 -4.20
CA ALA A 177 -2.30 10.11 -4.72
C ALA A 177 -3.69 9.52 -5.01
N ARG A 178 -4.75 10.30 -4.76
CA ARG A 178 -6.13 9.85 -4.96
C ARG A 178 -6.41 9.23 -6.33
N PRO A 179 -5.96 9.79 -7.47
CA PRO A 179 -6.23 9.19 -8.78
C PRO A 179 -5.68 7.77 -8.91
N PHE A 180 -4.54 7.47 -8.27
CA PHE A 180 -3.98 6.12 -8.25
C PHE A 180 -4.88 5.16 -7.45
N VAL A 181 -5.35 5.57 -6.27
CA VAL A 181 -6.23 4.75 -5.44
C VAL A 181 -7.57 4.50 -6.16
N GLU A 182 -8.12 5.53 -6.82
CA GLU A 182 -9.32 5.38 -7.64
C GLU A 182 -9.10 4.44 -8.83
N PHE A 183 -7.95 4.50 -9.50
CA PHE A 183 -7.58 3.54 -10.53
C PHE A 183 -7.55 2.11 -9.98
N VAL A 184 -6.86 1.90 -8.86
CA VAL A 184 -6.75 0.60 -8.19
C VAL A 184 -8.14 0.04 -7.85
N VAL A 185 -8.99 0.83 -7.21
CA VAL A 185 -10.30 0.37 -6.75
C VAL A 185 -11.29 0.21 -7.90
N ASN A 186 -11.32 1.15 -8.84
CA ASN A 186 -12.38 1.21 -9.86
C ASN A 186 -12.04 0.41 -11.11
N LYS A 187 -10.76 0.30 -11.50
CA LYS A 187 -10.34 -0.31 -12.77
C LYS A 187 -9.79 -1.72 -12.61
N LEU A 188 -9.20 -2.06 -11.46
CA LEU A 188 -8.53 -3.35 -11.27
C LEU A 188 -9.42 -4.36 -10.53
N ASP A 189 -9.24 -5.63 -10.86
CA ASP A 189 -9.64 -6.78 -10.06
C ASP A 189 -8.37 -7.46 -9.52
N LEU A 190 -8.15 -7.30 -8.22
CA LEU A 190 -6.92 -7.73 -7.55
C LEU A 190 -7.05 -9.10 -6.88
N THR A 191 -8.19 -9.78 -7.05
CA THR A 191 -8.50 -11.05 -6.36
C THR A 191 -7.42 -12.10 -6.62
N LYS A 192 -7.13 -12.40 -7.88
CA LYS A 192 -6.09 -13.39 -8.24
C LYS A 192 -4.69 -12.95 -7.88
N MET A 193 -4.38 -11.67 -8.03
CA MET A 193 -3.06 -11.13 -7.65
C MET A 193 -2.79 -11.38 -6.17
N LEU A 194 -3.74 -11.00 -5.31
CA LEU A 194 -3.63 -11.17 -3.86
C LEU A 194 -3.61 -12.65 -3.47
N GLU A 195 -4.42 -13.50 -4.10
CA GLU A 195 -4.36 -14.95 -3.88
C GLU A 195 -2.98 -15.53 -4.21
N GLN A 196 -2.36 -15.13 -5.32
CA GLN A 196 -1.01 -15.60 -5.67
C GLN A 196 0.05 -15.12 -4.66
N LEU A 197 -0.03 -13.86 -4.22
CA LEU A 197 0.88 -13.32 -3.21
C LEU A 197 0.71 -14.02 -1.85
N ASP A 198 -0.54 -14.24 -1.42
CA ASP A 198 -0.90 -14.93 -0.17
C ASP A 198 -0.57 -16.44 -0.20
N ASN A 199 -0.47 -17.05 -1.39
CA ASN A 199 -0.20 -18.49 -1.55
C ASN A 199 1.29 -18.82 -1.58
N LEU A 200 2.17 -17.94 -2.09
CA LEU A 200 3.62 -18.23 -2.05
C LEU A 200 4.17 -18.19 -0.62
N SER A 201 3.63 -17.31 0.21
CA SER A 201 4.06 -17.15 1.60
C SER A 201 3.87 -18.42 2.44
N GLN A 202 3.05 -19.37 1.96
CA GLN A 202 2.81 -20.67 2.60
C GLN A 202 3.82 -21.76 2.17
N LYS A 203 4.58 -21.55 1.08
CA LYS A 203 5.57 -22.51 0.57
C LYS A 203 6.94 -22.26 1.19
N LEU A 204 7.62 -23.34 1.56
CA LEU A 204 8.98 -23.31 2.08
C LEU A 204 9.94 -22.74 1.02
N PHE A 205 10.59 -21.61 1.32
CA PHE A 205 11.66 -21.06 0.51
C PHE A 205 13.02 -21.53 1.06
N PHE A 206 13.91 -22.04 0.19
CA PHE A 206 15.25 -22.44 0.61
C PHE A 206 16.13 -21.21 0.81
N ASN A 207 16.32 -20.80 2.06
CA ASN A 207 17.19 -19.69 2.41
C ASN A 207 18.66 -20.11 2.23
N ARG A 208 19.33 -19.58 1.21
CA ARG A 208 20.74 -19.91 0.91
C ARG A 208 21.69 -19.58 2.06
N LYS A 209 21.47 -18.47 2.76
CA LYS A 209 22.32 -18.01 3.87
C LYS A 209 22.20 -18.90 5.10
N LYS A 210 20.99 -19.35 5.42
CA LYS A 210 20.72 -20.26 6.55
C LYS A 210 20.77 -21.74 6.19
N LYS A 211 20.92 -22.08 4.89
CA LYS A 211 20.83 -23.44 4.34
C LYS A 211 19.59 -24.21 4.82
N LEU A 212 18.47 -23.52 5.01
CA LEU A 212 17.24 -24.05 5.61
C LEU A 212 16.01 -23.56 4.84
N ASN A 213 15.00 -24.41 4.80
CA ASN A 213 13.68 -24.09 4.28
C ASN A 213 12.91 -23.24 5.30
N LEU A 214 12.60 -21.99 4.96
CA LEU A 214 11.83 -21.08 5.82
C LEU A 214 10.46 -20.81 5.21
N ARG A 215 9.44 -20.71 6.07
CA ARG A 215 8.19 -20.04 5.73
C ARG A 215 8.40 -18.56 6.04
N GLU A 216 8.48 -17.73 5.02
CA GLU A 216 8.61 -16.29 5.20
C GLU A 216 7.40 -15.62 4.54
N TYR A 217 6.55 -15.02 5.37
CA TYR A 217 5.36 -14.30 4.93
C TYR A 217 5.72 -12.83 4.75
N ALA A 218 5.47 -12.32 3.54
CA ALA A 218 5.72 -10.93 3.18
C ALA A 218 5.06 -10.59 1.82
N GLY A 219 3.88 -11.17 1.53
CA GLY A 219 3.18 -10.93 0.26
C GLY A 219 2.74 -9.47 0.11
N ASP A 220 2.48 -8.83 1.24
CA ASP A 220 2.19 -7.42 1.40
C ASP A 220 3.35 -6.49 0.98
N GLU A 221 4.61 -6.91 1.17
CA GLU A 221 5.79 -6.18 0.67
C GLU A 221 5.92 -6.13 -0.87
N PHE A 222 5.10 -6.89 -1.60
CA PHE A 222 5.06 -6.88 -3.06
C PHE A 222 3.80 -6.22 -3.61
N PHE A 223 2.76 -6.03 -2.80
CA PHE A 223 1.43 -5.68 -3.28
C PHE A 223 1.41 -4.28 -3.93
N LEU A 224 1.57 -3.23 -3.12
CA LEU A 224 1.51 -1.84 -3.62
C LEU A 224 2.70 -1.51 -4.52
N GLN A 225 3.88 -2.04 -4.19
CA GLN A 225 5.12 -1.81 -4.94
C GLN A 225 4.98 -2.29 -6.38
N THR A 226 4.42 -3.49 -6.58
CA THR A 226 4.18 -4.03 -7.91
C THR A 226 3.17 -3.19 -8.69
N LEU A 227 2.06 -2.78 -8.06
CA LEU A 227 1.05 -1.95 -8.72
C LEU A 227 1.62 -0.58 -9.11
N LEU A 228 2.40 0.04 -8.22
CA LEU A 228 3.04 1.33 -8.46
C LEU A 228 4.15 1.23 -9.49
N ALA A 229 4.94 0.16 -9.53
CA ALA A 229 6.09 0.06 -10.44
C ALA A 229 5.75 -0.54 -11.81
N SER A 230 4.55 -1.09 -12.04
CA SER A 230 4.22 -1.75 -13.30
C SER A 230 3.83 -0.75 -14.39
N ASP A 231 4.83 -0.29 -15.18
CA ASP A 231 4.67 0.67 -16.30
C ASP A 231 3.53 0.31 -17.28
N ASP A 232 3.27 -0.98 -17.48
CA ASP A 232 2.26 -1.50 -18.42
C ASP A 232 0.82 -1.36 -17.90
N LEU A 233 0.62 -1.16 -16.60
CA LEU A 233 -0.69 -0.84 -16.04
C LEU A 233 -1.18 0.55 -16.49
N LYS A 234 -0.26 1.46 -16.83
CA LYS A 234 -0.55 2.88 -17.08
C LYS A 234 -1.34 3.49 -15.91
N ALA A 235 -1.01 3.08 -14.70
CA ALA A 235 -1.60 3.65 -13.50
C ALA A 235 -1.21 5.12 -13.39
N PRO A 236 -2.15 6.03 -13.07
CA PRO A 236 -1.84 7.44 -12.91
C PRO A 236 -0.94 7.62 -11.68
N ASN A 237 -0.09 8.65 -11.70
CA ASN A 237 0.76 9.04 -10.55
C ASN A 237 1.75 7.95 -10.07
N ALA A 238 1.91 6.88 -10.85
CA ALA A 238 2.68 5.71 -10.50
C ALA A 238 4.19 5.91 -10.67
N PHE A 239 4.96 4.98 -10.11
CA PHE A 239 6.42 4.92 -10.19
C PHE A 239 6.85 4.14 -11.45
N THR A 240 8.10 4.31 -11.92
CA THR A 240 8.58 3.55 -13.08
C THR A 240 9.43 2.34 -12.73
N HIS A 241 9.13 1.18 -13.34
CA HIS A 241 9.93 -0.03 -13.13
C HIS A 241 11.40 0.16 -13.54
N LYS A 242 11.65 1.03 -14.52
CA LYS A 242 12.98 1.26 -15.09
C LYS A 242 14.02 1.67 -14.05
N CYS A 243 13.61 2.34 -12.97
CA CYS A 243 14.51 2.69 -11.88
C CYS A 243 15.00 1.47 -11.12
N ILE A 244 14.13 0.47 -10.92
CA ILE A 244 14.46 -0.81 -10.27
C ILE A 244 15.41 -1.61 -11.17
N ASP A 245 15.10 -1.71 -12.47
CA ASP A 245 15.96 -2.41 -13.45
C ASP A 245 17.38 -1.84 -13.49
N LYS A 246 17.48 -0.50 -13.45
CA LYS A 246 18.75 0.22 -13.42
C LYS A 246 19.40 0.24 -12.03
N LYS A 247 18.76 -0.33 -11.01
CA LYS A 247 19.20 -0.33 -9.61
C LYS A 247 19.47 1.07 -9.08
N ILE A 248 18.68 2.05 -9.53
CA ILE A 248 18.75 3.43 -9.05
C ILE A 248 18.05 3.48 -7.71
N ASN A 249 18.77 3.89 -6.67
CA ASN A 249 18.17 4.10 -5.36
C ASN A 249 17.29 5.34 -5.41
N VAL A 250 16.00 5.17 -5.12
CA VAL A 250 15.04 6.28 -5.10
C VAL A 250 14.70 6.60 -3.65
N PRO A 251 14.99 7.83 -3.18
CA PRO A 251 14.57 8.27 -1.85
C PRO A 251 13.05 8.22 -1.71
N TYR A 252 12.57 7.91 -0.51
CA TYR A 252 11.16 7.86 -0.16
C TYR A 252 10.96 8.48 1.22
N VAL A 253 9.75 8.94 1.51
CA VAL A 253 9.42 9.70 2.72
C VAL A 253 8.77 8.82 3.80
N ASN A 254 8.14 7.71 3.41
CA ASN A 254 7.28 6.91 4.30
C ASN A 254 8.01 5.93 5.24
N ARG A 255 9.24 6.20 5.69
CA ARG A 255 9.96 5.35 6.67
C ARG A 255 10.89 6.13 7.57
#